data_AF-A0A7S1GCA5-F1
#
_entry.id   AF-A0A7S1GCA5-F1
#
_cell.length_a   1.000
_cell.length_b   1.000
_cell.length_c   1.000
_cell.angle_alpha   90.00
_cell.angle_beta   90.00
_cell.angle_gamma   90.00
#
_symmetry.space_group_name_H-M   'P 1'
#
loop_
_entity.id
_entity.type
_entity.pdbx_description
1 polymer ?
#
loop_
_entity_poly.entity_id
_entity_poly.type
_entity_poly.pdbx_seq_one_letter_code
_entity_poly.pdbx_strand_id
1 'polypeptide(L)'
;AIVDRTAPVITAAVADQALYGPTELATFTLTYADTNGMLETSPHPTATLAGESATVVVSDDLELTVSHTFADTEDDDDIYIVATPQDLAGNVADATPFLVTSGAAKFDKTPPALVSATTDETYYGPGETITLTLVFSDALAG
;
A
#
# COMPACT_ATOMS: atom_id res chain seq x y z
N ALA A 1 25.68 13.63 30.32
CA ALA A 1 25.04 12.96 29.17
C ALA A 1 24.84 14.01 28.11
N ILE A 2 25.22 13.74 26.86
CA ILE A 2 24.82 14.59 25.74
C ILE A 2 23.33 14.28 25.54
N VAL A 3 22.49 15.31 25.58
CA VAL A 3 21.07 15.18 25.24
C VAL A 3 20.99 15.21 23.73
N ASP A 4 20.50 14.14 23.15
CA ASP A 4 20.19 14.12 21.73
C ASP A 4 18.96 14.98 21.44
N ARG A 5 19.02 15.75 20.36
CA ARG A 5 17.97 16.68 19.90
C ARG A 5 17.67 16.51 18.41
N THR A 6 18.17 15.44 17.81
CA THR A 6 18.11 15.21 16.37
C THR A 6 16.92 14.31 16.09
N ALA A 7 15.93 14.81 15.35
CA ALA A 7 14.83 13.96 14.96
C ALA A 7 15.28 12.92 13.92
N PRO A 8 14.70 11.71 13.93
CA PRO A 8 14.93 10.74 12.88
C PRO A 8 14.40 11.26 11.53
N VAL A 9 14.94 10.74 10.42
CA VAL A 9 14.50 11.07 9.07
C VAL A 9 14.11 9.80 8.33
N ILE A 10 12.96 9.80 7.67
CA ILE A 10 12.56 8.72 6.76
C ILE A 10 13.36 8.88 5.45
N THR A 11 14.09 7.84 5.07
CA THR A 11 14.99 7.87 3.90
C THR A 11 14.45 7.11 2.69
N ALA A 12 13.52 6.18 2.90
CA ALA A 12 12.87 5.43 1.83
C ALA A 12 11.53 4.86 2.28
N ALA A 13 10.62 4.69 1.32
CA ALA A 13 9.46 3.82 1.44
C ALA A 13 9.32 3.01 0.15
N VAL A 14 9.07 1.71 0.28
CA VAL A 14 8.93 0.76 -0.83
C VAL A 14 7.61 0.01 -0.68
N ALA A 15 6.79 0.04 -1.71
CA ALA A 15 5.57 -0.78 -1.81
C ALA A 15 5.93 -2.21 -2.19
N ASP A 16 5.20 -3.20 -1.66
CA ASP A 16 5.35 -4.59 -2.04
C ASP A 16 4.84 -4.89 -3.47
N GLN A 17 3.95 -4.05 -3.99
CA GLN A 17 3.44 -4.14 -5.36
C GLN A 17 2.92 -2.79 -5.88
N ALA A 18 2.60 -2.76 -7.18
CA ALA A 18 2.21 -1.54 -7.89
C ALA A 18 0.68 -1.28 -7.90
N LEU A 19 -0.12 -2.31 -7.67
CA LEU A 19 -1.57 -2.18 -7.75
C LEU A 19 -2.19 -3.03 -6.66
N TYR A 20 -3.19 -2.50 -5.99
CA TYR A 20 -3.95 -3.23 -4.98
C TYR A 20 -5.42 -3.28 -5.37
N GLY A 21 -5.99 -4.48 -5.27
CA GLY A 21 -7.43 -4.68 -5.42
C GLY A 21 -8.20 -4.54 -4.12
N PRO A 22 -9.55 -4.60 -4.18
CA PRO A 22 -10.41 -4.65 -3.01
C PRO A 22 -10.01 -5.79 -2.07
N THR A 23 -9.93 -5.48 -0.77
CA THR A 23 -9.57 -6.42 0.31
C THR A 23 -8.14 -6.96 0.28
N GLU A 24 -7.30 -6.50 -0.66
CA GLU A 24 -5.88 -6.84 -0.68
C GLU A 24 -5.15 -6.09 0.44
N LEU A 25 -4.18 -6.78 1.06
CA LEU A 25 -3.35 -6.17 2.10
C LEU A 25 -2.17 -5.48 1.44
N ALA A 26 -2.15 -4.15 1.52
CA ALA A 26 -1.02 -3.37 1.05
C ALA A 26 0.05 -3.30 2.13
N THR A 27 1.30 -3.54 1.73
CA THR A 27 2.45 -3.56 2.65
C THR A 27 3.55 -2.65 2.15
N PHE A 28 4.07 -1.82 3.04
CA PHE A 28 5.14 -0.88 2.74
C PHE A 28 6.27 -1.02 3.74
N THR A 29 7.49 -1.10 3.24
CA THR A 29 8.69 -1.07 4.06
C THR A 29 9.23 0.35 4.08
N LEU A 30 9.36 0.93 5.27
CA LEU A 30 9.97 2.23 5.51
C LEU A 30 11.31 2.03 6.20
N THR A 31 12.32 2.75 5.73
CA THR A 31 13.61 2.85 6.40
C THR A 31 13.79 4.27 6.91
N TYR A 32 14.14 4.41 8.18
CA TYR A 32 14.55 5.68 8.77
C TYR A 32 15.99 5.64 9.24
N ALA A 33 16.58 6.81 9.41
CA ALA A 33 17.92 6.98 9.94
C ALA A 33 17.94 8.12 10.96
N ASP A 34 18.64 7.90 12.07
CA ASP A 34 19.12 9.00 12.90
C ASP A 34 20.47 9.47 12.36
N THR A 35 20.60 10.79 12.16
CA THR A 35 21.81 11.41 11.62
C THR A 35 22.98 11.37 12.60
N ASN A 36 22.75 11.08 13.88
CA ASN A 36 23.79 10.99 14.91
C ASN A 36 24.38 9.57 15.10
N GLY A 37 23.81 8.54 14.47
CA GLY A 37 24.29 7.15 14.52
C GLY A 37 24.01 6.38 15.82
N MET A 38 23.17 6.91 16.70
CA MET A 38 22.63 6.16 17.83
C MET A 38 21.53 5.23 17.30
N LEU A 39 21.79 3.92 17.27
CA LEU A 39 20.79 2.94 16.86
C LEU A 39 19.69 2.86 17.93
N GLU A 40 18.43 3.02 17.51
CA GLU A 40 17.29 3.16 18.40
C GLU A 40 16.51 1.84 18.50
N THR A 41 16.53 1.18 19.67
CA THR A 41 15.94 -0.16 19.82
C THR A 41 14.42 -0.19 20.07
N SER A 42 13.72 0.95 19.97
CA SER A 42 12.27 1.02 20.29
C SER A 42 11.57 2.28 19.76
N PRO A 43 11.41 2.44 18.44
CA PRO A 43 10.59 3.53 17.89
C PRO A 43 9.11 3.36 18.27
N HIS A 44 8.39 4.48 18.39
CA HIS A 44 6.91 4.51 18.52
C HIS A 44 6.27 5.19 17.30
N PRO A 45 6.40 4.57 16.12
CA PRO A 45 5.89 5.13 14.88
C PRO A 45 4.36 5.05 14.85
N THR A 46 3.74 6.10 14.33
CA THR A 46 2.37 6.01 13.80
C THR A 46 2.43 6.29 12.31
N ALA A 47 1.57 5.61 11.54
CA ALA A 47 1.43 5.84 10.13
C ALA A 47 -0.03 5.93 9.70
N THR A 48 -0.31 6.76 8.71
CA THR A 48 -1.55 6.69 7.93
C THR A 48 -1.25 6.26 6.51
N LEU A 49 -2.14 5.47 5.92
CA LEU A 49 -2.14 5.06 4.52
C LEU A 49 -3.42 5.55 3.86
N ALA A 50 -3.29 6.33 2.78
CA ALA A 50 -4.43 6.96 2.10
C ALA A 50 -5.34 7.78 3.05
N GLY A 51 -4.74 8.39 4.08
CA GLY A 51 -5.46 9.16 5.09
C GLY A 51 -6.02 8.35 6.27
N GLU A 52 -6.01 7.02 6.18
CA GLU A 52 -6.53 6.15 7.23
C GLU A 52 -5.44 5.57 8.12
N SER A 53 -5.78 5.25 9.37
CA SER A 53 -4.82 4.68 10.32
C SER A 53 -4.32 3.33 9.83
N ALA A 54 -3.00 3.20 9.67
CA ALA A 54 -2.37 1.97 9.23
C ALA A 54 -1.85 1.15 10.42
N THR A 55 -1.68 -0.15 10.20
CA THR A 55 -0.94 -1.01 11.13
C THR A 55 0.54 -0.77 10.93
N VAL A 56 1.29 -0.61 12.03
CA VAL A 56 2.74 -0.46 11.99
C VAL A 56 3.39 -1.56 12.80
N VAL A 57 4.30 -2.29 12.17
CA VAL A 57 5.15 -3.31 12.79
C VAL A 57 6.59 -2.86 12.67
N VAL A 58 7.31 -2.86 13.79
CA VAL A 58 8.74 -2.58 13.83
C VAL A 58 9.45 -3.93 13.72
N SER A 59 10.17 -4.16 12.63
CA SER A 59 10.87 -5.44 12.40
C SER A 59 12.27 -5.43 12.97
N ASP A 60 12.98 -4.31 12.83
CA ASP A 60 14.31 -4.03 13.39
C ASP A 60 14.39 -2.53 13.77
N ASP A 61 15.48 -2.11 14.40
CA ASP A 61 15.73 -0.76 14.95
C ASP A 61 15.66 0.40 13.93
N LEU A 62 15.51 0.12 12.63
CA LEU A 62 15.51 1.12 11.54
C LEU A 62 14.49 0.80 10.43
N GLU A 63 13.78 -0.33 10.52
CA GLU A 63 12.83 -0.78 9.50
C GLU A 63 11.44 -0.94 10.07
N LEU A 64 10.48 -0.36 9.37
CA LEU A 64 9.06 -0.44 9.70
C LEU A 64 8.30 -1.06 8.54
N THR A 65 7.35 -1.91 8.89
CA THR A 65 6.33 -2.39 7.97
C THR A 65 5.04 -1.67 8.30
N VAL A 66 4.52 -0.92 7.32
CA VAL A 66 3.21 -0.27 7.37
C VAL A 66 2.25 -1.08 6.52
N SER A 67 1.07 -1.41 7.03
CA SER A 67 0.07 -2.13 6.26
C SER A 67 -1.36 -1.67 6.48
N HIS A 68 -2.17 -1.81 5.43
CA HIS A 68 -3.58 -1.44 5.40
C HIS A 68 -4.33 -2.37 4.44
N THR A 69 -5.56 -2.71 4.79
CA THR A 69 -6.47 -3.40 3.88
C THR A 69 -7.47 -2.40 3.37
N PHE A 70 -7.41 -2.13 2.06
CA PHE A 70 -8.29 -1.15 1.45
C PHE A 70 -9.72 -1.66 1.37
N ALA A 71 -10.66 -0.75 1.62
CA ALA A 71 -12.09 -0.99 1.51
C ALA A 71 -12.64 -0.47 0.18
N ASP A 72 -13.68 -1.14 -0.33
CA ASP A 72 -14.42 -0.74 -1.53
C ASP A 72 -14.97 0.70 -1.45
N THR A 73 -15.04 1.29 -0.25
CA THR A 73 -15.51 2.66 0.00
C THR A 73 -14.45 3.76 -0.05
N GLU A 74 -13.16 3.45 -0.06
CA GLU A 74 -12.08 4.45 -0.17
C GLU A 74 -12.01 5.09 -1.60
N ASP A 75 -11.08 5.98 -1.90
CA ASP A 75 -10.98 6.57 -3.25
C ASP A 75 -9.89 5.87 -4.10
N ASP A 76 -10.09 5.81 -5.42
CA ASP A 76 -9.11 5.31 -6.40
C ASP A 76 -8.03 6.38 -6.64
N ASP A 77 -7.19 6.61 -5.63
CA ASP A 77 -6.16 7.65 -5.64
C ASP A 77 -4.76 7.07 -5.41
N ASP A 78 -3.75 7.94 -5.59
CA ASP A 78 -2.38 7.65 -5.19
C ASP A 78 -2.33 7.29 -3.70
N ILE A 79 -1.57 6.24 -3.37
CA ILE A 79 -1.41 5.81 -1.99
C ILE A 79 -0.32 6.65 -1.29
N TYR A 80 -0.73 7.43 -0.30
CA TYR A 80 0.17 8.25 0.52
C TYR A 80 0.47 7.58 1.86
N ILE A 81 1.73 7.64 2.29
CA ILE A 81 2.12 7.28 3.65
C ILE A 81 2.53 8.54 4.41
N VAL A 82 1.91 8.77 5.56
CA VAL A 82 2.39 9.76 6.52
C VAL A 82 2.88 9.00 7.74
N ALA A 83 4.16 9.07 8.06
CA ALA A 83 4.71 8.42 9.25
C ALA A 83 5.43 9.44 10.14
N THR A 84 5.30 9.27 11.45
CA THR A 84 5.92 10.13 12.48
C THR A 84 6.78 9.31 13.43
N PRO A 85 7.97 8.87 13.00
CA PRO A 85 8.90 8.21 13.90
C PRO A 85 9.34 9.17 15.01
N GLN A 86 9.48 8.63 16.21
CA GLN A 86 9.99 9.32 17.39
C GLN A 86 11.15 8.50 17.97
N ASP A 87 12.26 9.18 18.29
CA ASP A 87 13.41 8.57 18.96
C ASP A 87 13.21 8.44 20.48
N LEU A 88 14.15 7.81 21.18
CA LEU A 88 14.09 7.63 22.64
C LEU A 88 14.23 8.95 23.41
N ALA A 89 14.88 9.96 22.83
CA ALA A 89 14.98 11.29 23.41
C ALA A 89 13.68 12.10 23.27
N GLY A 90 12.69 11.56 22.55
CA GLY A 90 11.39 12.17 22.29
C GLY A 90 11.40 13.15 21.12
N ASN A 91 12.48 13.21 20.32
CA ASN A 91 12.50 14.01 19.11
C ASN A 91 11.63 13.30 18.06
N VAL A 92 10.65 14.03 17.56
CA VAL A 92 9.68 13.53 16.58
C VAL A 92 10.13 14.01 15.21
N ALA A 93 10.18 13.10 14.25
CA ALA A 93 10.34 13.47 12.85
C ALA A 93 9.16 14.32 12.40
N ASP A 94 9.43 15.34 11.58
CA ASP A 94 8.33 16.09 10.97
C ASP A 94 7.43 15.12 10.20
N ALA A 95 6.12 15.25 10.41
CA ALA A 95 5.06 14.44 9.79
C ALA A 95 4.89 14.76 8.30
N THR A 96 5.99 14.95 7.57
CA THR A 96 5.93 15.26 6.14
C THR A 96 5.38 14.03 5.43
N PRO A 97 4.23 14.14 4.74
CA PRO A 97 3.70 13.03 3.95
C PRO A 97 4.78 12.60 2.95
N PHE A 98 5.17 11.33 3.04
CA PHE A 98 6.03 10.72 2.05
C PHE A 98 5.11 10.15 0.97
N LEU A 99 5.11 10.77 -0.20
CA LEU A 99 4.61 10.07 -1.38
C LEU A 99 5.51 8.85 -1.56
N VAL A 100 4.95 7.64 -1.61
CA VAL A 100 5.68 6.40 -1.87
C VAL A 100 6.12 6.39 -3.33
N THR A 101 6.99 7.34 -3.66
CA THR A 101 7.45 7.74 -4.97
C THR A 101 6.34 8.06 -5.97
N SER A 102 6.53 9.15 -6.69
CA SER A 102 5.78 9.45 -7.92
C SER A 102 5.63 8.21 -8.81
N GLY A 103 4.43 7.62 -8.82
CA GLY A 103 3.94 6.74 -9.88
C GLY A 103 4.03 5.22 -9.73
N ALA A 104 3.89 4.59 -8.55
CA ALA A 104 3.95 3.11 -8.51
C ALA A 104 2.80 2.39 -7.81
N ALA A 105 2.29 2.80 -6.65
CA ALA A 105 1.25 2.07 -5.93
C ALA A 105 -0.11 2.77 -6.07
N LYS A 106 -1.05 2.12 -6.76
CA LYS A 106 -2.42 2.61 -6.94
C LYS A 106 -3.43 1.63 -6.37
N PHE A 107 -4.56 2.18 -5.95
CA PHE A 107 -5.74 1.38 -5.66
C PHE A 107 -6.58 1.21 -6.93
N ASP A 108 -6.93 -0.02 -7.28
CA ASP A 108 -7.76 -0.33 -8.45
C ASP A 108 -9.04 -1.07 -8.04
N LYS A 109 -10.15 -0.33 -8.05
CA LYS A 109 -11.50 -0.88 -7.85
C LYS A 109 -12.18 -1.26 -9.13
N THR A 110 -11.59 -1.01 -10.29
CA THR A 110 -12.28 -1.15 -11.56
C THR A 110 -12.66 -2.62 -11.73
N PRO A 111 -13.97 -2.97 -11.69
CA PRO A 111 -14.35 -4.36 -11.86
C PRO A 111 -14.15 -4.75 -13.33
N PRO A 112 -13.73 -5.99 -13.62
CA PRO A 112 -13.65 -6.47 -14.99
C PRO A 112 -14.99 -6.34 -15.71
N ALA A 113 -14.97 -5.79 -16.92
CA ALA A 113 -16.14 -5.65 -17.77
C ALA A 113 -16.26 -6.86 -18.72
N LEU A 114 -17.47 -7.39 -18.88
CA LEU A 114 -17.75 -8.40 -19.91
C LEU A 114 -17.64 -7.76 -21.30
N VAL A 115 -16.68 -8.22 -22.10
CA VAL A 115 -16.44 -7.76 -23.48
C VAL A 115 -17.32 -8.52 -24.46
N SER A 116 -17.39 -9.84 -24.31
CA SER A 116 -18.18 -10.69 -25.19
C SER A 116 -18.54 -12.01 -24.54
N ALA A 117 -19.70 -12.53 -24.93
CA ALA A 117 -20.13 -13.88 -24.65
C ALA A 117 -20.47 -14.56 -25.98
N THR A 118 -19.79 -15.66 -26.29
CA THR A 118 -20.02 -16.41 -27.53
C THR A 118 -20.25 -17.88 -27.22
N THR A 119 -21.18 -18.48 -27.95
CA THR A 119 -21.39 -19.92 -27.95
C THR A 119 -20.57 -20.57 -29.06
N ASP A 120 -20.22 -21.84 -28.88
CA ASP A 120 -19.52 -22.62 -29.90
C ASP A 120 -20.38 -22.85 -31.16
N GLU A 121 -21.69 -22.86 -31.02
CA GLU A 121 -22.64 -23.05 -32.10
C GLU A 121 -23.87 -22.11 -31.97
N THR A 122 -24.66 -21.99 -33.05
CA THR A 122 -25.87 -21.14 -33.07
C THR A 122 -27.15 -21.91 -32.74
N TYR A 123 -27.15 -23.23 -32.97
CA TYR A 123 -28.32 -24.10 -32.76
C TYR A 123 -27.87 -25.39 -32.11
N TYR A 124 -28.61 -25.83 -31.09
CA TYR A 124 -28.35 -27.07 -30.37
C TYR A 124 -29.54 -28.00 -30.48
N GLY A 125 -29.26 -29.28 -30.71
CA GLY A 125 -30.19 -30.38 -30.64
C GLY A 125 -30.41 -30.87 -29.20
N PRO A 126 -31.46 -31.67 -28.96
CA PRO A 126 -31.72 -32.26 -27.65
C PRO A 126 -30.55 -33.15 -27.20
N GLY A 127 -30.00 -32.86 -26.03
CA GLY A 127 -28.90 -33.63 -25.42
C GLY A 127 -27.50 -33.13 -25.76
N GLU A 128 -27.35 -32.08 -26.57
CA GLU A 128 -26.07 -31.46 -26.85
C GLU A 128 -25.60 -30.56 -25.70
N THR A 129 -24.28 -30.39 -25.59
CA THR A 129 -23.64 -29.52 -24.60
C THR A 129 -23.27 -28.19 -25.25
N ILE A 130 -23.61 -27.10 -24.59
CA ILE A 130 -23.28 -25.74 -25.03
C ILE A 130 -21.95 -25.34 -24.39
N THR A 131 -20.97 -24.92 -25.18
CA THR A 131 -19.76 -24.30 -24.67
C THR A 131 -19.90 -22.78 -24.71
N LEU A 132 -19.86 -22.13 -23.54
CA LEU A 132 -19.87 -20.68 -23.43
C LEU A 132 -18.45 -20.15 -23.25
N THR A 133 -18.01 -19.29 -24.16
CA THR A 133 -16.77 -18.53 -24.02
C THR A 133 -17.11 -17.11 -23.57
N LEU A 134 -16.56 -16.70 -22.44
CA LEU A 134 -16.69 -15.36 -21.89
C LEU A 134 -15.34 -14.66 -21.96
N VAL A 135 -15.32 -13.44 -22.48
CA VAL A 135 -14.12 -12.59 -22.50
C VAL A 135 -14.40 -11.38 -21.63
N PHE A 136 -13.52 -11.14 -20.66
CA PHE A 136 -13.55 -9.97 -19.80
C PHE A 136 -12.35 -9.09 -20.11
N SER A 137 -12.51 -7.78 -19.95
CA SER A 137 -11.41 -6.82 -19.95
C SER A 137 -11.37 -6.14 -18.60
N ASP A 138 -10.16 -5.95 -18.10
CA ASP A 138 -9.92 -5.13 -16.94
C ASP A 138 -9.04 -3.96 -17.33
N ALA A 139 -9.42 -2.76 -16.90
CA ALA A 139 -8.70 -1.54 -17.19
C ALA A 139 -8.18 -0.99 -15.86
N LEU A 140 -6.88 -0.77 -15.79
CA LEU A 140 -6.26 -0.15 -14.62
C LEU A 140 -6.91 1.21 -14.36
N ALA A 141 -7.31 1.48 -13.11
CA ALA A 141 -7.71 2.81 -12.69
C ALA A 141 -6.64 3.85 -13.08
N GLY A 142 -7.08 4.89 -13.81
CA GLY A 142 -6.23 5.89 -14.48
C GLY A 142 -5.41 6.76 -13.55
#